data_AF-A0A972DLC0-F1
#
_entry.id   AF-A0A972DLC0-F1
#
_cell.length_a   1.000
_cell.length_b   1.000
_cell.length_c   1.000
_cell.angle_alpha   90.00
_cell.angle_beta   90.00
_cell.angle_gamma   90.00
#
_symmetry.space_group_name_H-M   'P 1'
#
loop_
_entity.id
_entity.type
_entity.pdbx_description
1 polymer ?
#
loop_
_entity_poly.entity_id
_entity_poly.type
_entity_poly.pdbx_seq_one_letter_code
_entity_poly.pdbx_strand_id
1 'polypeptide(L)'
;MRCWNCHKRIPKGAQVCEFCEAAVQADPTPEELEMLRGILDELPEDALNELHELMQQSDTAEEFVNRIFVGDCPKCSSSDTGDCENDPEIDDVVVGRCYQCGHMWCTLCDQALDPKSPQCPCWDEEEEEE
;
A
#
# COMPACT_ATOMS: atom_id res chain seq x y z
N MET A 1 19.96 -1.75 19.58
CA MET A 1 19.09 -2.89 19.94
C MET A 1 18.91 -3.80 18.73
N ARG A 2 18.11 -4.87 18.79
CA ARG A 2 17.69 -5.60 17.58
C ARG A 2 16.23 -5.25 17.30
N CYS A 3 15.88 -5.08 16.02
CA CYS A 3 14.49 -4.96 15.62
C CYS A 3 13.75 -6.28 15.95
N TRP A 4 12.55 -6.20 16.51
CA TRP A 4 11.73 -7.39 16.80
C TRP A 4 11.24 -8.06 15.51
N ASN A 5 10.99 -7.26 14.46
CA ASN A 5 10.51 -7.73 13.16
C ASN A 5 11.63 -8.35 12.30
N CYS A 6 12.61 -7.56 11.84
CA CYS A 6 13.63 -8.05 10.90
C CYS A 6 14.93 -8.57 11.56
N HIS A 7 15.02 -8.54 12.90
CA HIS A 7 16.18 -8.98 13.69
C HIS A 7 17.55 -8.31 13.41
N LYS A 8 17.61 -7.34 12.50
CA LYS A 8 18.80 -6.51 12.23
C LYS A 8 19.14 -5.62 13.44
N ARG A 9 20.43 -5.26 13.55
CA ARG A 9 20.92 -4.35 14.60
C ARG A 9 20.59 -2.91 14.22
N ILE A 10 19.93 -2.20 15.13
CA ILE A 10 19.53 -0.79 14.98
C ILE A 10 20.07 0.07 16.14
N PRO A 11 20.18 1.40 15.98
CA PRO A 11 20.58 2.32 17.05
C PRO A 11 19.74 2.16 18.32
N LYS A 12 20.32 2.45 19.49
CA LYS A 12 19.56 2.47 20.75
C LYS A 12 18.68 3.73 20.78
N GLY A 13 17.38 3.57 21.05
CA GLY A 13 16.42 4.68 21.08
C GLY A 13 15.79 5.02 19.72
N ALA A 14 16.13 4.27 18.66
CA ALA A 14 15.41 4.35 17.39
C ALA A 14 13.91 4.12 17.63
N GLN A 15 13.06 4.95 17.01
CA GLN A 15 11.61 4.78 17.05
C GLN A 15 11.15 3.79 15.98
N VAL A 16 11.84 3.81 14.84
CA VAL A 16 11.55 3.02 13.64
C VAL A 16 12.82 2.29 13.21
N CYS A 17 12.67 1.08 12.65
CA CYS A 17 13.76 0.32 12.05
C CYS A 17 14.12 0.90 10.68
N GLU A 18 15.39 1.27 10.47
CA GLU A 18 15.88 1.78 9.18
C GLU A 18 15.87 0.76 8.03
N PHE A 19 15.64 -0.52 8.31
CA PHE A 19 15.73 -1.60 7.33
C PHE A 19 14.39 -2.20 6.92
N CYS A 20 13.37 -2.07 7.76
CA CYS A 20 12.07 -2.69 7.55
C CYS A 20 10.92 -1.80 8.02
N GLU A 21 11.22 -0.56 8.39
CA GLU A 21 10.27 0.50 8.76
C GLU A 21 9.33 0.19 9.93
N ALA A 22 9.53 -0.94 10.61
CA ALA A 22 8.74 -1.32 11.77
C ALA A 22 8.98 -0.35 12.93
N ALA A 23 7.91 0.05 13.61
CA ALA A 23 8.00 0.71 14.91
C ALA A 23 8.65 -0.25 15.92
N VAL A 24 9.75 0.15 16.54
CA VAL A 24 10.58 -0.71 17.41
C VAL A 24 10.43 -0.42 18.90
N GLN A 25 9.51 0.50 19.24
CA GLN A 25 9.27 0.91 20.63
C GLN A 25 8.41 -0.08 21.41
N ALA A 26 7.56 -0.83 20.71
CA ALA A 26 6.71 -1.85 21.27
C ALA A 26 6.72 -3.07 20.34
N ASP A 27 6.82 -4.25 20.92
CA ASP A 27 6.54 -5.53 20.25
C ASP A 27 5.00 -5.68 20.23
N PRO A 28 4.38 -6.18 19.15
CA PRO A 28 2.97 -6.53 19.16
C PRO A 28 2.62 -7.44 20.35
N THR A 29 1.51 -7.12 21.00
CA THR A 29 0.97 -7.90 22.11
C THR A 29 0.49 -9.28 21.63
N PRO A 30 0.43 -10.28 22.52
CA PRO A 30 -0.12 -11.59 22.16
C PRO A 30 -1.55 -11.53 21.61
N GLU A 31 -2.37 -10.61 22.12
CA GLU A 31 -3.74 -10.39 21.66
C GLU A 31 -3.78 -9.84 20.22
N GLU A 32 -2.91 -8.89 19.88
CA GLU A 32 -2.78 -8.36 18.51
C GLU A 32 -2.31 -9.45 17.53
N LEU A 33 -1.39 -10.33 17.94
CA LEU A 33 -0.94 -11.45 17.13
C LEU A 33 -2.03 -12.51 16.91
N GLU A 34 -2.85 -12.78 17.92
CA GLU A 34 -3.97 -13.71 17.81
C GLU A 34 -5.07 -13.17 16.89
N MET A 35 -5.38 -11.88 17.01
CA MET A 35 -6.31 -11.20 16.09
C MET A 35 -5.82 -11.24 14.64
N LEU A 36 -4.54 -10.93 14.41
CA LEU A 36 -3.96 -10.98 13.06
C LEU A 36 -4.01 -12.40 12.47
N ARG A 37 -3.74 -13.43 13.28
CA ARG A 37 -3.88 -14.82 12.84
C ARG A 37 -5.32 -15.16 12.46
N GLY A 38 -6.28 -14.73 13.26
CA GLY A 38 -7.70 -14.94 12.95
C GLY A 38 -8.09 -14.35 11.59
N ILE A 39 -7.60 -13.14 11.28
CA ILE A 39 -7.84 -12.51 9.96
C ILE A 39 -7.18 -13.31 8.83
N LEU A 40 -5.92 -13.74 9.03
CA LEU A 40 -5.20 -14.52 8.01
C LEU A 40 -5.83 -15.90 7.77
N ASP A 41 -6.40 -16.54 8.79
CA ASP A 41 -7.08 -17.84 8.68
C ASP A 41 -8.41 -17.74 7.92
N GLU A 42 -9.02 -16.55 7.83
CA GLU A 42 -10.24 -16.31 7.03
C GLU A 42 -9.93 -16.07 5.54
N LEU A 43 -8.69 -15.73 5.20
CA LEU A 43 -8.29 -15.54 3.80
C LEU A 43 -8.09 -16.89 3.11
N PRO A 44 -8.59 -17.05 1.88
CA PRO A 44 -8.36 -18.28 1.13
C PRO A 44 -6.87 -18.43 0.77
N GLU A 45 -6.41 -19.68 0.67
CA GLU A 45 -4.98 -20.01 0.51
C GLU A 45 -4.36 -19.37 -0.74
N ASP A 46 -5.13 -19.22 -1.82
CA ASP A 46 -4.70 -18.54 -3.04
C ASP A 46 -4.40 -17.05 -2.79
N ALA A 47 -5.29 -16.33 -2.09
CA ALA A 47 -5.05 -14.94 -1.71
C ALA A 47 -3.82 -14.78 -0.80
N LEU A 48 -3.60 -15.70 0.15
CA LEU A 48 -2.40 -15.71 0.99
C LEU A 48 -1.11 -15.94 0.18
N ASN A 49 -1.16 -16.83 -0.80
CA ASN A 49 -0.01 -17.09 -1.68
C ASN A 49 0.31 -15.85 -2.54
N GLU A 50 -0.71 -15.20 -3.11
CA GLU A 50 -0.53 -13.96 -3.87
C GLU A 50 0.07 -12.84 -3.01
N LEU A 51 -0.44 -12.62 -1.80
CA LEU A 51 0.12 -11.65 -0.86
C LEU A 51 1.58 -11.95 -0.51
N HIS A 52 1.91 -13.22 -0.30
CA HIS A 52 3.28 -13.63 -0.02
C HIS A 52 4.22 -13.42 -1.23
N GLU A 53 3.76 -13.71 -2.45
CA GLU A 53 4.52 -13.44 -3.67
C GLU A 53 4.76 -11.93 -3.87
N LEU A 54 3.73 -11.10 -3.67
CA LEU A 54 3.86 -9.64 -3.74
C LEU A 54 4.86 -9.11 -2.70
N MET A 55 4.80 -9.61 -1.47
CA MET A 55 5.74 -9.24 -0.41
C MET A 55 7.19 -9.60 -0.79
N GLN A 56 7.42 -10.78 -1.39
CA GLN A 56 8.77 -11.19 -1.81
C GLN A 56 9.34 -10.36 -2.96
N GLN A 57 8.48 -9.78 -3.78
CA GLN A 57 8.87 -8.98 -4.95
C GLN A 57 8.97 -7.46 -4.65
N SER A 58 8.71 -7.07 -3.41
CA SER A 58 8.75 -5.68 -2.96
C SER A 58 9.99 -5.44 -2.11
N ASP A 59 10.73 -4.38 -2.40
CA ASP A 59 11.95 -4.04 -1.65
C ASP A 59 11.63 -3.26 -0.36
N THR A 60 10.49 -2.57 -0.35
CA THR A 60 10.01 -1.76 0.79
C THR A 60 8.56 -2.07 1.15
N ALA A 61 8.13 -1.66 2.35
CA ALA A 61 6.75 -1.82 2.77
C ALA A 61 5.80 -0.94 1.93
N GLU A 62 6.24 0.26 1.55
CA GLU A 62 5.50 1.17 0.68
C GLU A 62 5.26 0.58 -0.71
N GLU A 63 6.28 -0.03 -1.32
CA GLU A 63 6.12 -0.74 -2.60
C GLU A 63 5.11 -1.89 -2.51
N PHE A 64 5.12 -2.64 -1.40
CA PHE A 64 4.16 -3.72 -1.18
C PHE A 64 2.73 -3.19 -1.07
N VAL A 65 2.53 -2.11 -0.31
CA VAL A 65 1.23 -1.45 -0.16
C VAL A 65 0.74 -0.91 -1.50
N ASN A 66 1.58 -0.19 -2.25
CA ASN A 66 1.21 0.35 -3.55
C ASN A 66 0.80 -0.75 -4.53
N ARG A 67 1.48 -1.91 -4.54
CA ARG A 67 1.08 -3.03 -5.40
C ARG A 67 -0.28 -3.63 -5.03
N ILE A 68 -0.65 -3.62 -3.75
CA ILE A 68 -1.95 -4.11 -3.30
C ILE A 68 -3.07 -3.11 -3.63
N PHE A 69 -2.86 -1.83 -3.36
CA PHE A 69 -3.93 -0.82 -3.43
C PHE A 69 -4.00 -0.08 -4.77
N VAL A 70 -2.89 0.04 -5.49
CA VAL A 70 -2.78 0.77 -6.76
C VAL A 70 -2.59 -0.19 -7.92
N GLY A 71 -1.81 -1.26 -7.71
CA GLY A 71 -1.53 -2.27 -8.73
C GLY A 71 -0.61 -1.78 -9.85
N ASP A 72 -0.50 -2.59 -10.91
CA ASP A 72 0.32 -2.28 -12.08
C ASP A 72 -0.34 -1.19 -12.94
N CYS A 73 0.49 -0.36 -13.59
CA CYS A 73 -0.01 0.71 -14.44
C CYS A 73 -0.83 0.15 -15.63
N PRO A 74 -2.10 0.56 -15.83
CA PRO A 74 -2.95 0.05 -16.91
C PRO A 74 -2.45 0.43 -18.31
N LYS A 75 -1.54 1.42 -18.42
CA LYS A 75 -1.00 1.91 -19.69
C LYS A 75 0.30 1.22 -20.11
N CYS A 76 1.22 0.96 -19.17
CA CYS A 76 2.55 0.43 -19.48
C CYS A 76 2.92 -0.84 -18.72
N SER A 77 2.02 -1.38 -17.89
CA SER A 77 2.21 -2.59 -17.08
C SER A 77 3.44 -2.55 -16.16
N SER A 78 3.83 -1.34 -15.77
CA SER A 78 4.89 -1.15 -14.78
C SER A 78 4.31 -1.29 -13.38
N SER A 79 5.03 -1.97 -12.50
CA SER A 79 4.75 -2.04 -11.06
C SER A 79 5.33 -0.86 -10.27
N ASP A 80 5.98 0.09 -10.95
CA ASP A 80 6.49 1.33 -10.36
C ASP A 80 5.36 2.37 -10.29
N THR A 81 4.48 2.16 -9.33
CA THR A 81 3.22 2.90 -9.12
C THR A 81 3.06 3.30 -7.65
N GLY A 82 2.22 4.30 -7.41
CA GLY A 82 1.81 4.74 -6.08
C GLY A 82 0.55 5.60 -6.16
N ASP A 83 -0.09 5.84 -5.02
CA ASP A 83 -1.24 6.72 -4.92
C ASP A 83 -0.80 8.19 -4.69
N CYS A 84 -1.76 9.10 -4.68
CA CYS A 84 -1.52 10.54 -4.54
C CYS A 84 -1.93 11.10 -3.18
N GLU A 85 -2.06 10.27 -2.12
CA GLU A 85 -2.39 10.73 -0.75
C GLU A 85 -1.35 11.75 -0.24
N ASN A 86 -0.08 11.59 -0.61
CA ASN A 86 0.99 12.50 -0.17
C ASN A 86 1.33 13.59 -1.21
N ASP A 87 0.59 13.69 -2.31
CA ASP A 87 0.81 14.71 -3.32
C ASP A 87 0.15 16.04 -2.88
N PRO A 88 0.92 17.14 -2.77
CA PRO A 88 0.40 18.40 -2.22
C PRO A 88 -0.64 19.11 -3.09
N GLU A 89 -0.78 18.71 -4.36
CA GLU A 89 -1.77 19.29 -5.28
C GLU A 89 -3.03 18.42 -5.40
N ILE A 90 -2.93 17.11 -5.15
CA ILE A 90 -4.01 16.14 -5.36
C ILE A 90 -4.59 15.65 -4.02
N ASP A 91 -3.73 15.19 -3.09
CA ASP A 91 -4.11 14.71 -1.75
C ASP A 91 -5.27 13.67 -1.78
N ASP A 92 -5.11 12.63 -2.61
CA ASP A 92 -6.17 11.63 -2.84
C ASP A 92 -5.62 10.21 -3.09
N VAL A 93 -6.02 9.27 -2.24
CA VAL A 93 -5.62 7.85 -2.26
C VAL A 93 -6.25 7.07 -3.43
N VAL A 94 -7.39 7.52 -3.96
CA VAL A 94 -8.05 6.84 -5.10
C VAL A 94 -7.47 7.25 -6.46
N VAL A 95 -6.44 8.11 -6.46
CA VAL A 95 -5.71 8.53 -7.65
C VAL A 95 -4.37 7.80 -7.71
N GLY A 96 -4.29 6.83 -8.61
CA GLY A 96 -3.06 6.11 -8.92
C GLY A 96 -2.18 6.89 -9.90
N ARG A 97 -0.87 6.81 -9.71
CA ARG A 97 0.14 7.39 -10.58
C ARG A 97 1.24 6.38 -10.89
N CYS A 98 1.67 6.34 -12.14
CA CYS A 98 2.82 5.55 -12.56
C CYS A 98 4.05 6.44 -12.62
N TYR A 99 5.10 6.07 -11.88
CA TYR A 99 6.36 6.81 -11.84
C TYR A 99 7.18 6.62 -13.12
N GLN A 100 6.96 5.53 -13.85
CA GLN A 100 7.66 5.26 -15.10
C GLN A 100 7.12 6.03 -16.31
N CYS A 101 5.79 6.09 -16.51
CA CYS A 101 5.18 6.71 -17.69
C CYS A 101 4.36 7.97 -17.40
N GLY A 102 4.17 8.33 -16.12
CA GLY A 102 3.40 9.49 -15.70
C GLY A 102 1.90 9.37 -15.95
N HIS A 103 1.39 8.17 -16.24
CA HIS A 103 -0.04 7.94 -16.36
C HIS A 103 -0.70 8.06 -15.00
N MET A 104 -1.88 8.67 -14.97
CA MET A 104 -2.73 8.79 -13.80
C MET A 104 -4.09 8.19 -14.09
N TRP A 105 -4.63 7.46 -13.12
CA TRP A 105 -5.91 6.76 -13.25
C TRP A 105 -6.63 6.68 -11.91
N CYS A 106 -7.92 6.40 -11.95
CA CYS A 106 -8.71 6.06 -10.77
C CYS A 106 -8.42 4.61 -10.37
N THR A 107 -7.97 4.35 -9.15
CA THR A 107 -7.69 2.99 -8.66
C THR A 107 -8.94 2.12 -8.47
N LEU A 108 -10.13 2.73 -8.48
CA LEU A 108 -11.41 2.01 -8.35
C LEU A 108 -11.95 1.47 -9.67
N CYS A 109 -11.71 2.17 -10.79
CA CYS A 109 -12.33 1.85 -12.08
C CYS A 109 -11.37 1.86 -13.28
N ASP A 110 -10.07 2.05 -13.04
CA ASP A 110 -8.99 2.12 -14.03
C ASP A 110 -9.13 3.22 -15.09
N GLN A 111 -10.06 4.16 -14.89
CA GLN A 111 -10.27 5.25 -15.84
C GLN A 111 -9.12 6.25 -15.78
N ALA A 112 -8.60 6.61 -16.96
CA ALA A 112 -7.57 7.64 -17.11
C ALA A 112 -8.07 9.01 -16.61
N LEU A 113 -7.25 9.68 -15.79
CA LEU A 113 -7.56 10.97 -15.20
C LEU A 113 -6.74 12.10 -15.84
N ASP A 114 -7.26 13.33 -15.78
CA ASP A 114 -6.50 14.54 -16.13
C ASP A 114 -5.57 14.92 -14.96
N PRO A 115 -4.24 14.97 -15.16
CA PRO A 115 -3.29 15.34 -14.12
C PRO A 115 -3.52 16.72 -13.49
N LYS A 116 -4.20 17.64 -14.18
CA LYS A 116 -4.45 19.00 -13.66
C LYS A 116 -5.72 19.10 -12.81
N SER A 117 -6.60 18.12 -12.93
CA SER A 117 -7.91 18.10 -12.28
C SER A 117 -8.40 16.65 -12.27
N PRO A 118 -7.80 15.77 -11.43
CA PRO A 118 -8.19 14.38 -11.36
C PRO A 118 -9.63 14.33 -10.86
N GLN A 119 -10.53 13.85 -11.70
CA GLN A 119 -11.95 13.73 -11.45
C GLN A 119 -12.44 12.46 -12.13
N CYS A 120 -13.08 11.59 -11.35
CA CYS A 120 -13.65 10.37 -11.87
C CYS A 120 -15.16 10.33 -11.63
N PRO A 121 -15.99 9.99 -12.64
CA PRO A 121 -17.43 9.89 -12.46
C PRO A 121 -17.86 8.89 -11.38
N CYS A 122 -17.06 7.86 -11.10
CA CYS A 122 -17.39 6.85 -10.10
C CYS A 122 -17.26 7.36 -8.65
N TRP A 123 -16.69 8.55 -8.43
CA TRP A 123 -16.61 9.17 -7.10
C TRP A 123 -17.88 9.94 -6.74
N ASP A 124 -18.62 10.40 -7.74
CA ASP A 124 -19.86 11.16 -7.57
C ASP A 124 -21.08 10.24 -7.37
N GLU A 125 -20.92 8.91 -7.44
CA GLU A 125 -22.02 7.94 -7.30
C GLU A 125 -22.49 7.74 -5.83
N GLU A 126 -21.91 8.46 -4.85
CA GLU A 126 -22.22 8.35 -3.42
C GLU A 126 -23.21 9.41 -2.86
N GLU A 127 -24.00 10.10 -3.68
CA GLU A 127 -25.00 11.09 -3.18
C GLU A 127 -26.50 10.69 -3.34
N GLU A 128 -26.84 9.40 -3.54
CA GLU A 128 -28.24 8.93 -3.50
C GLU A 128 -28.47 7.81 -2.47
N GLU A 129 -28.22 8.10 -1.18
CA GLU A 129 -28.88 7.38 -0.08
C GLU A 129 -29.97 8.28 0.53
N GLU A 130 -31.22 8.16 0.02
CA GLU A 130 -32.45 8.65 0.69
C GLU A 130 -32.89 7.73 1.85
#